data_AF-A0A7C1P256-F1
#
_entry.id   AF-A0A7C1P256-F1
#
_cell.length_a   1.000
_cell.length_b   1.000
_cell.length_c   1.000
_cell.angle_alpha   90.00
_cell.angle_beta   90.00
_cell.angle_gamma   90.00
#
_symmetry.space_group_name_H-M   'P 1'
#
loop_
_entity.id
_entity.type
_entity.pdbx_description
1 polymer ?
#
loop_
_entity_poly.entity_id
_entity_poly.type
_entity_poly.pdbx_seq_one_letter_code
_entity_poly.pdbx_strand_id
1 'polypeptide(L)'
;MLASVWLYRLYDVAQEIDLDKVEQLLAGAKPITRLRLSKVSPKSMHFKNPPVTIELGESTLKVLDTELPAVVTARVYDLGVVTVLLRLNLPTQYTYRELKKLAVNLAVTEKLEPIFWSHLETVRNELRTALVAENYEGFVEDFTIFYFREWRHEWDPVPLLLGEDSEVSAEVRQETLKYRFAYSDDFTIITWESAIVYDPSGSSDIPDLLEFASAQLLELRYYDNVLETELERMYDAIQEADKRRHYLRLNRYRRITRQLLELVAEITEITGRIQNALRVTEDVFYARVYAAALKIFRVKEWAEGIAEKVSVIERSYAMLSDEIVTQRFLVLETAIVLLFIIEIIIGLLIW
;
A
#
# COMPACT_ATOMS: atom_id res chain seq x y z
N MET A 1 -3.02 -25.54 -17.59
CA MET A 1 -3.49 -24.25 -18.13
C MET A 1 -2.30 -23.52 -18.69
N LEU A 2 -2.35 -23.03 -19.93
CA LEU A 2 -1.19 -22.49 -20.64
C LEU A 2 -1.07 -20.96 -20.56
N ALA A 3 -2.18 -20.25 -20.37
CA ALA A 3 -2.18 -18.81 -20.16
C ALA A 3 -3.41 -18.35 -19.35
N SER A 4 -3.27 -17.22 -18.70
CA SER A 4 -4.29 -16.63 -17.83
C SER A 4 -4.07 -15.12 -17.67
N VAL A 5 -5.12 -14.38 -17.37
CA VAL A 5 -5.05 -12.95 -17.03
C VAL A 5 -5.44 -12.76 -15.58
N TRP A 6 -4.58 -12.13 -14.79
CA TRP A 6 -4.74 -11.98 -13.35
C TRP A 6 -5.04 -10.51 -13.09
N LEU A 7 -6.23 -10.24 -12.57
CA LEU A 7 -6.73 -8.90 -12.35
C LEU A 7 -6.77 -8.67 -10.85
N TYR A 8 -5.99 -7.69 -10.40
CA TYR A 8 -5.88 -7.32 -9.00
C TYR A 8 -6.69 -6.06 -8.73
N ARG A 9 -7.34 -6.05 -7.56
CA ARG A 9 -7.85 -4.86 -6.89
C ARG A 9 -7.41 -4.91 -5.45
N LEU A 10 -6.64 -3.92 -5.02
CA LEU A 10 -6.18 -3.80 -3.65
C LEU A 10 -7.01 -2.71 -2.97
N TYR A 11 -7.68 -3.06 -1.89
CA TYR A 11 -8.57 -2.18 -1.14
C TYR A 11 -8.01 -1.92 0.23
N ASP A 12 -7.94 -0.66 0.62
CA ASP A 12 -7.78 -0.26 2.01
C ASP A 12 -9.14 -0.34 2.73
N VAL A 13 -9.27 -1.24 3.70
CA VAL A 13 -10.56 -1.55 4.37
C VAL A 13 -10.58 -1.23 5.87
N ALA A 14 -9.41 -1.08 6.50
CA ALA A 14 -9.27 -0.92 7.94
C ALA A 14 -7.88 -0.34 8.27
N GLN A 15 -7.66 0.13 9.50
CA GLN A 15 -6.31 0.54 9.91
C GLN A 15 -5.38 -0.67 10.09
N GLU A 16 -5.92 -1.77 10.62
CA GLU A 16 -5.20 -3.02 10.83
C GLU A 16 -6.17 -4.21 10.68
N ILE A 17 -5.64 -5.37 10.32
CA ILE A 17 -6.37 -6.65 10.30
C ILE A 17 -5.60 -7.67 11.12
N ASP A 18 -6.24 -8.23 12.14
CA ASP A 18 -5.67 -9.31 12.95
C ASP A 18 -5.67 -10.62 12.13
N LEU A 19 -4.54 -10.96 11.51
CA LEU A 19 -4.42 -12.14 10.65
C LEU A 19 -4.59 -13.46 11.41
N ASP A 20 -4.24 -13.53 12.69
CA ASP A 20 -4.44 -14.73 13.50
C ASP A 20 -5.93 -14.95 13.74
N LYS A 21 -6.68 -13.86 13.96
CA LYS A 21 -8.14 -13.90 14.04
C LYS A 21 -8.80 -14.21 12.71
N VAL A 22 -8.26 -13.73 11.58
CA VAL A 22 -8.72 -14.13 10.24
C VAL A 22 -8.63 -15.65 10.06
N GLU A 23 -7.48 -16.25 10.41
CA GLU A 23 -7.31 -17.70 10.33
C GLU A 23 -8.30 -18.44 11.24
N GLN A 24 -8.52 -17.95 12.46
CA GLN A 24 -9.49 -18.53 13.39
C GLN A 24 -10.94 -18.45 12.89
N LEU A 25 -11.33 -17.32 12.29
CA LEU A 25 -12.68 -17.11 11.77
C LEU A 25 -12.98 -18.02 10.56
N LEU A 26 -11.97 -18.26 9.73
CA LEU A 26 -12.12 -19.04 8.50
C LEU A 26 -11.76 -20.51 8.65
N ALA A 27 -11.21 -20.91 9.80
CA ALA A 27 -10.81 -22.27 10.11
C ALA A 27 -11.97 -23.26 9.88
N GLY A 28 -11.79 -24.16 8.91
CA GLY A 28 -12.76 -25.20 8.57
C GLY A 28 -13.94 -24.73 7.70
N ALA A 29 -14.08 -23.43 7.44
CA ALA A 29 -15.11 -22.88 6.55
C ALA A 29 -14.60 -22.70 5.11
N LYS A 30 -13.35 -22.28 4.93
CA LYS A 30 -12.71 -22.07 3.62
C LYS A 30 -11.26 -22.57 3.58
N PRO A 31 -10.74 -22.95 2.41
CA PRO A 31 -9.31 -23.15 2.22
C PRO A 31 -8.56 -21.83 2.44
N ILE A 32 -7.64 -21.83 3.41
CA ILE A 32 -6.78 -20.70 3.73
C ILE A 32 -5.31 -21.14 3.67
N THR A 33 -4.45 -20.26 3.15
CA THR A 33 -3.00 -20.48 3.10
C THR A 33 -2.25 -19.19 3.40
N ARG A 34 -1.06 -19.30 3.99
CA ARG A 34 -0.15 -18.16 4.11
C ARG A 34 0.68 -18.04 2.83
N LEU A 35 0.89 -16.82 2.35
CA LEU A 35 1.74 -16.57 1.18
C LEU A 35 3.14 -17.14 1.41
N ARG A 36 3.62 -17.94 0.46
CA ARG A 36 4.97 -18.49 0.44
C ARG A 36 5.52 -18.39 -0.98
N LEU A 37 6.66 -17.71 -1.11
CA LEU A 37 7.40 -17.68 -2.36
C LEU A 37 8.19 -18.99 -2.49
N SER A 38 7.92 -19.75 -3.54
CA SER A 38 8.43 -21.11 -3.72
C SER A 38 9.91 -21.13 -4.15
N LYS A 39 10.32 -20.18 -4.99
CA LYS A 39 11.69 -20.05 -5.51
C LYS A 39 12.51 -18.96 -4.81
N VAL A 40 11.87 -18.10 -4.01
CA VAL A 40 12.57 -17.05 -3.24
C VAL A 40 12.95 -17.60 -1.87
N SER A 41 14.24 -17.58 -1.54
CA SER A 41 14.71 -18.00 -0.22
C SER A 41 14.11 -17.10 0.88
N PRO A 42 13.59 -17.65 2.00
CA PRO A 42 12.98 -16.89 3.10
C PRO A 42 13.90 -15.86 3.79
N LYS A 43 15.23 -15.96 3.56
CA LYS A 43 16.21 -14.98 4.04
C LYS A 43 16.30 -13.74 3.15
N SER A 44 15.79 -13.85 1.92
CA SER A 44 15.93 -12.87 0.85
C SER A 44 14.80 -11.84 0.85
N MET A 45 13.60 -12.31 1.19
CA MET A 45 12.42 -11.48 1.32
C MET A 45 11.62 -12.00 2.52
N HIS A 46 11.55 -11.19 3.56
CA HIS A 46 10.88 -11.55 4.80
C HIS A 46 9.57 -10.77 4.93
N PHE A 47 8.45 -11.47 4.79
CA PHE A 47 7.17 -10.97 5.26
C PHE A 47 7.17 -11.13 6.78
N LYS A 48 7.17 -10.01 7.52
CA LYS A 48 7.08 -10.03 9.00
C LYS A 48 5.85 -10.84 9.43
N ASN A 49 4.72 -10.56 8.78
CA ASN A 49 3.48 -11.30 8.87
C ASN A 49 3.03 -11.66 7.44
N PRO A 50 3.22 -12.90 6.96
CA PRO A 50 2.76 -13.30 5.64
C PRO A 50 1.24 -13.14 5.52
N PRO A 51 0.72 -12.54 4.43
CA PRO A 51 -0.70 -12.35 4.26
C PRO A 51 -1.45 -13.69 4.15
N VAL A 52 -2.73 -13.68 4.53
CA VAL A 52 -3.63 -14.83 4.46
C VAL A 52 -4.36 -14.84 3.13
N THR A 53 -4.16 -15.86 2.33
CA THR A 53 -4.91 -16.10 1.09
C THR A 53 -6.15 -16.95 1.38
N ILE A 54 -7.30 -16.47 0.91
CA ILE A 54 -8.62 -17.07 1.05
C ILE A 54 -9.11 -17.45 -0.35
N GLU A 55 -9.46 -18.72 -0.56
CA GLU A 55 -10.15 -19.13 -1.79
C GLU A 55 -11.63 -18.74 -1.71
N LEU A 56 -12.07 -17.88 -2.64
CA LEU A 56 -13.47 -17.42 -2.71
C LEU A 56 -14.32 -18.25 -3.69
N GLY A 57 -13.68 -19.13 -4.45
CA GLY A 57 -14.32 -20.09 -5.33
C GLY A 57 -14.12 -19.79 -6.83
N GLU A 58 -14.91 -20.47 -7.65
CA GLU A 58 -14.92 -20.30 -9.10
C GLU A 58 -16.07 -19.37 -9.51
N SER A 59 -15.80 -18.55 -10.52
CA SER A 59 -16.74 -17.60 -11.13
C SER A 59 -16.63 -17.70 -12.65
N THR A 60 -17.59 -17.13 -13.37
CA THR A 60 -17.49 -16.94 -14.81
C THR A 60 -17.59 -15.46 -15.10
N LEU A 61 -16.55 -14.90 -15.72
CA LEU A 61 -16.53 -13.51 -16.12
C LEU A 61 -16.90 -13.40 -17.60
N LYS A 62 -17.95 -12.65 -17.89
CA LYS A 62 -18.29 -12.29 -19.27
C LYS A 62 -17.49 -11.06 -19.69
N VAL A 63 -16.52 -11.27 -20.58
CA VAL A 63 -15.76 -10.19 -21.22
C VAL A 63 -16.09 -10.20 -22.70
N LEU A 64 -16.67 -9.09 -23.21
CA LEU A 64 -17.30 -9.05 -24.54
C LEU A 64 -18.41 -10.12 -24.68
N ASP A 65 -18.33 -10.94 -25.74
CA ASP A 65 -19.21 -12.09 -26.02
C ASP A 65 -18.60 -13.41 -25.57
N THR A 66 -17.51 -13.38 -24.79
CA THR A 66 -16.81 -14.59 -24.32
C THR A 66 -16.98 -14.76 -22.82
N GLU A 67 -17.40 -15.95 -22.41
CA GLU A 67 -17.42 -16.36 -21.01
C GLU A 67 -16.09 -17.01 -20.67
N LEU A 68 -15.36 -16.42 -19.73
CA LEU A 68 -14.07 -16.92 -19.26
C LEU A 68 -14.23 -17.49 -17.85
N PRO A 69 -13.81 -18.75 -17.62
CA PRO A 69 -13.76 -19.29 -16.27
C PRO A 69 -12.73 -18.52 -15.45
N ALA A 70 -13.13 -18.12 -14.24
CA ALA A 70 -12.35 -17.31 -13.33
C ALA A 70 -12.21 -18.04 -11.98
N VAL A 71 -11.02 -17.99 -11.40
CA VAL A 71 -10.82 -18.36 -9.99
C VAL A 71 -10.67 -17.08 -9.19
N VAL A 72 -11.42 -16.98 -8.09
CA VAL A 72 -11.42 -15.80 -7.23
C VAL A 72 -10.71 -16.12 -5.93
N THR A 73 -9.75 -15.29 -5.57
CA THR A 73 -9.04 -15.37 -4.29
C THR A 73 -8.99 -14.00 -3.65
N ALA A 74 -9.08 -13.94 -2.32
CA ALA A 74 -8.74 -12.75 -1.56
C ALA A 74 -7.43 -12.95 -0.83
N ARG A 75 -6.62 -11.90 -0.70
CA ARG A 75 -5.40 -11.90 0.10
C ARG A 75 -5.48 -10.77 1.11
N VAL A 76 -5.37 -11.14 2.38
CA VAL A 76 -5.56 -10.25 3.53
C VAL A 76 -4.21 -9.95 4.14
N TYR A 77 -3.87 -8.67 4.20
CA TYR A 77 -2.65 -8.15 4.80
C TYR A 77 -2.98 -7.60 6.19
N ASP A 78 -2.04 -7.70 7.12
CA ASP A 78 -2.18 -7.19 8.49
C ASP A 78 -2.37 -5.67 8.52
N LEU A 79 -1.89 -4.98 7.48
CA LEU A 79 -1.89 -3.53 7.32
C LEU A 79 -3.22 -2.95 6.82
N GLY A 80 -4.35 -3.58 7.10
CA GLY A 80 -5.64 -3.01 6.67
C GLY A 80 -6.04 -3.28 5.22
N VAL A 81 -5.21 -3.99 4.45
CA VAL A 81 -5.40 -4.17 3.01
C VAL A 81 -6.00 -5.54 2.67
N VAL A 82 -7.02 -5.53 1.82
CA VAL A 82 -7.57 -6.73 1.19
C VAL A 82 -7.40 -6.64 -0.32
N THR A 83 -6.66 -7.58 -0.88
CA THR A 83 -6.56 -7.75 -2.34
C THR A 83 -7.60 -8.76 -2.80
N VAL A 84 -8.39 -8.42 -3.81
CA VAL A 84 -9.23 -9.36 -4.54
C VAL A 84 -8.57 -9.64 -5.89
N LEU A 85 -8.28 -10.91 -6.15
CA LEU A 85 -7.66 -11.40 -7.38
C LEU A 85 -8.67 -12.23 -8.17
N LEU A 86 -8.94 -11.80 -9.41
CA LEU A 86 -9.62 -12.60 -10.42
C LEU A 86 -8.60 -13.19 -11.38
N ARG A 87 -8.44 -14.52 -11.37
CA ARG A 87 -7.60 -15.25 -12.32
C ARG A 87 -8.48 -15.79 -13.44
N LEU A 88 -8.49 -15.10 -14.58
CA LEU A 88 -9.18 -15.50 -15.80
C LEU A 88 -8.37 -16.54 -16.55
N ASN A 89 -8.92 -17.72 -16.73
CA ASN A 89 -8.27 -18.79 -17.48
C ASN A 89 -8.59 -18.65 -18.96
N LEU A 90 -7.54 -18.53 -19.79
CA LEU A 90 -7.71 -18.48 -21.23
C LEU A 90 -7.99 -19.88 -21.77
N PRO A 91 -8.81 -20.01 -22.83
CA PRO A 91 -9.00 -21.27 -23.54
C PRO A 91 -7.66 -21.87 -24.00
N THR A 92 -7.56 -23.19 -24.18
CA THR A 92 -6.31 -23.83 -24.65
C THR A 92 -5.89 -23.35 -26.04
N GLN A 93 -6.86 -22.95 -26.86
CA GLN A 93 -6.64 -22.37 -28.18
C GLN A 93 -7.16 -20.93 -28.17
N TYR A 94 -6.24 -19.97 -28.30
CA TYR A 94 -6.54 -18.55 -28.44
C TYR A 94 -5.58 -17.93 -29.43
N THR A 95 -6.06 -16.93 -30.17
CA THR A 95 -5.27 -16.16 -31.13
C THR A 95 -4.74 -14.89 -30.48
N TYR A 96 -3.64 -14.37 -31.02
CA TYR A 96 -3.10 -13.08 -30.58
C TYR A 96 -4.12 -11.94 -30.74
N ARG A 97 -4.97 -12.00 -31.78
CA ARG A 97 -6.03 -11.00 -32.00
C ARG A 97 -7.07 -11.02 -30.88
N GLU A 98 -7.49 -12.20 -30.44
CA GLU A 98 -8.43 -12.35 -29.31
C GLU A 98 -7.81 -11.85 -28.01
N LEU A 99 -6.52 -12.15 -27.80
CA LEU A 99 -5.78 -11.68 -26.63
C LEU A 99 -5.64 -10.15 -26.60
N LYS A 100 -5.34 -9.51 -27.74
CA LYS A 100 -5.34 -8.03 -27.84
C LYS A 100 -6.70 -7.43 -27.54
N LYS A 101 -7.77 -7.97 -28.13
CA LYS A 101 -9.14 -7.52 -27.84
C LYS A 101 -9.48 -7.67 -26.36
N LEU A 102 -9.06 -8.77 -25.75
CA LEU A 102 -9.25 -9.00 -24.32
C LEU A 102 -8.52 -7.93 -23.50
N ALA A 103 -7.23 -7.67 -23.78
CA ALA A 103 -6.44 -6.65 -23.09
C ALA A 103 -7.10 -5.26 -23.15
N VAL A 104 -7.54 -4.82 -24.32
CA VAL A 104 -8.24 -3.53 -24.51
C VAL A 104 -9.54 -3.45 -23.69
N ASN A 105 -10.27 -4.55 -23.55
CA ASN A 105 -11.51 -4.54 -22.79
C ASN A 105 -11.28 -4.60 -21.28
N LEU A 106 -10.23 -5.29 -20.84
CA LEU A 106 -9.85 -5.36 -19.43
C LEU A 106 -9.25 -4.05 -18.93
N ALA A 107 -8.68 -3.23 -19.81
CA ALA A 107 -8.25 -1.87 -19.50
C ALA A 107 -9.42 -0.93 -19.12
N VAL A 108 -10.68 -1.28 -19.47
CA VAL A 108 -11.87 -0.55 -19.04
C VAL A 108 -12.34 -1.07 -17.68
N THR A 109 -11.67 -0.61 -16.63
CA THR A 109 -11.77 -1.11 -15.25
C THR A 109 -13.15 -0.93 -14.62
N GLU A 110 -13.84 0.17 -14.92
CA GLU A 110 -15.17 0.53 -14.37
C GLU A 110 -16.23 -0.58 -14.51
N LYS A 111 -16.15 -1.39 -15.58
CA LYS A 111 -17.11 -2.49 -15.83
C LYS A 111 -16.90 -3.69 -14.89
N LEU A 112 -15.72 -3.82 -14.32
CA LEU A 112 -15.34 -4.94 -13.47
C LEU A 112 -15.54 -4.63 -11.99
N GLU A 113 -15.55 -3.35 -11.61
CA GLU A 113 -15.65 -2.91 -10.22
C GLU A 113 -16.82 -3.53 -9.44
N PRO A 114 -18.05 -3.67 -9.98
CA PRO A 114 -19.14 -4.29 -9.23
C PRO A 114 -18.85 -5.75 -8.82
N ILE A 115 -18.07 -6.48 -9.62
CA ILE A 115 -17.72 -7.88 -9.37
C ILE A 115 -16.69 -7.95 -8.23
N PHE A 116 -15.64 -7.13 -8.30
CA PHE A 116 -14.65 -7.04 -7.24
C PHE A 116 -15.26 -6.56 -5.93
N TRP A 117 -16.13 -5.55 -5.98
CA TRP A 117 -16.84 -5.01 -4.82
C TRP A 117 -17.69 -6.07 -4.12
N SER A 118 -18.42 -6.89 -4.88
CA SER A 118 -19.22 -8.00 -4.32
C SER A 118 -18.37 -9.01 -3.55
N HIS A 119 -17.21 -9.36 -4.09
CA HIS A 119 -16.26 -10.26 -3.42
C HIS A 119 -15.61 -9.61 -2.20
N LEU A 120 -15.23 -8.34 -2.29
CA LEU A 120 -14.69 -7.57 -1.18
C LEU A 120 -15.70 -7.50 -0.02
N GLU A 121 -16.95 -7.15 -0.30
CA GLU A 121 -18.01 -7.08 0.72
C GLU A 121 -18.25 -8.44 1.39
N THR A 122 -18.17 -9.54 0.63
CA THR A 122 -18.26 -10.88 1.21
C THR A 122 -17.13 -11.10 2.22
N VAL A 123 -15.88 -10.77 1.85
CA VAL A 123 -14.71 -10.89 2.73
C VAL A 123 -14.83 -9.96 3.93
N ARG A 124 -15.20 -8.69 3.75
CA ARG A 124 -15.37 -7.73 4.85
C ARG A 124 -16.40 -8.20 5.87
N ASN A 125 -17.54 -8.72 5.41
CA ASN A 125 -18.59 -9.22 6.28
C ASN A 125 -18.13 -10.46 7.09
N GLU A 126 -17.39 -11.37 6.46
CA GLU A 126 -16.82 -12.54 7.14
C GLU A 126 -15.73 -12.15 8.15
N LEU A 127 -14.94 -11.12 7.85
CA LEU A 127 -13.79 -10.69 8.65
C LEU A 127 -14.07 -9.52 9.59
N ARG A 128 -15.32 -9.06 9.70
CA ARG A 128 -15.72 -7.85 10.45
C ARG A 128 -15.11 -7.75 11.86
N THR A 129 -14.95 -8.87 12.56
CA THR A 129 -14.40 -8.85 13.92
C THR A 129 -12.87 -8.81 13.98
N ALA A 130 -12.18 -9.12 12.87
CA ALA A 130 -10.73 -9.01 12.71
C ALA A 130 -10.28 -7.64 12.19
N LEU A 131 -11.20 -6.84 11.64
CA LEU A 131 -10.92 -5.47 11.20
C LEU A 131 -10.81 -4.53 12.41
N VAL A 132 -9.72 -3.77 12.48
CA VAL A 132 -9.48 -2.74 13.50
C VAL A 132 -9.73 -1.38 12.88
N ALA A 133 -10.66 -0.63 13.48
CA ALA A 133 -11.04 0.71 13.03
C ALA A 133 -11.34 0.74 11.51
N GLU A 134 -12.41 0.05 11.11
CA GLU A 134 -12.88 0.04 9.72
C GLU A 134 -13.00 1.47 9.18
N ASN A 135 -12.23 1.75 8.13
CA ASN A 135 -12.26 3.02 7.42
C ASN A 135 -12.00 2.72 5.95
N TYR A 136 -13.06 2.74 5.14
CA TYR A 136 -12.92 2.61 3.69
C TYR A 136 -12.92 4.00 3.09
N GLU A 137 -11.75 4.50 2.71
CA GLU A 137 -11.62 5.83 2.08
C GLU A 137 -11.66 5.78 0.54
N GLY A 138 -11.96 4.62 -0.04
CA GLY A 138 -12.12 4.47 -1.49
C GLY A 138 -10.81 4.35 -2.25
N PHE A 139 -9.70 4.13 -1.55
CA PHE A 139 -8.41 4.00 -2.21
C PHE A 139 -8.21 2.58 -2.78
N VAL A 140 -8.09 2.50 -4.11
CA VAL A 140 -7.99 1.26 -4.86
C VAL A 140 -6.80 1.32 -5.80
N GLU A 141 -5.85 0.41 -5.64
CA GLU A 141 -4.82 0.15 -6.65
C GLU A 141 -5.27 -1.02 -7.51
N ASP A 142 -5.08 -0.91 -8.82
CA ASP A 142 -5.30 -1.98 -9.78
C ASP A 142 -4.04 -2.37 -10.52
N PHE A 143 -3.95 -3.66 -10.85
CA PHE A 143 -2.82 -4.18 -11.59
C PHE A 143 -3.25 -5.40 -12.41
N THR A 144 -2.74 -5.50 -13.64
CA THR A 144 -3.09 -6.60 -14.55
C THR A 144 -1.86 -7.41 -14.94
N ILE A 145 -1.89 -8.73 -14.74
CA ILE A 145 -0.82 -9.62 -15.18
C ILE A 145 -1.32 -10.56 -16.28
N PHE A 146 -0.68 -10.51 -17.44
CA PHE A 146 -0.81 -11.52 -18.47
C PHE A 146 0.23 -12.61 -18.22
N TYR A 147 -0.24 -13.75 -17.72
CA TYR A 147 0.61 -14.87 -17.32
C TYR A 147 0.59 -15.98 -18.37
N PHE A 148 1.77 -16.42 -18.80
CA PHE A 148 1.97 -17.46 -19.80
C PHE A 148 2.89 -18.56 -19.25
N ARG A 149 2.54 -19.82 -19.52
CA ARG A 149 3.43 -20.97 -19.38
C ARG A 149 4.06 -21.40 -20.70
N GLU A 150 3.50 -20.91 -21.81
CA GLU A 150 4.05 -21.05 -23.15
C GLU A 150 3.94 -19.68 -23.84
N TRP A 151 5.09 -19.12 -24.24
CA TRP A 151 5.14 -17.87 -24.97
C TRP A 151 5.45 -18.12 -26.44
N ARG A 152 4.73 -17.43 -27.32
CA ARG A 152 5.00 -17.46 -28.76
C ARG A 152 5.79 -16.23 -29.18
N HIS A 153 7.00 -16.43 -29.71
CA HIS A 153 7.94 -15.34 -30.00
C HIS A 153 7.43 -14.34 -31.05
N GLU A 154 6.47 -14.75 -31.89
CA GLU A 154 5.81 -13.87 -32.86
C GLU A 154 4.81 -12.89 -32.23
N TRP A 155 4.44 -13.06 -30.96
CA TRP A 155 3.52 -12.16 -30.29
C TRP A 155 4.23 -10.90 -29.81
N ASP A 156 3.62 -9.75 -30.09
CA ASP A 156 4.10 -8.48 -29.59
C ASP A 156 3.56 -8.25 -28.16
N PRO A 157 4.42 -8.14 -27.14
CA PRO A 157 3.97 -7.89 -25.77
C PRO A 157 3.37 -6.48 -25.57
N VAL A 158 3.74 -5.50 -26.42
CA VAL A 158 3.44 -4.08 -26.16
C VAL A 158 1.95 -3.75 -26.18
N PRO A 159 1.15 -4.16 -27.20
CA PRO A 159 -0.29 -3.92 -27.20
C PRO A 159 -1.03 -4.51 -26.00
N LEU A 160 -0.53 -5.63 -25.46
CA LEU A 160 -1.12 -6.27 -24.29
C LEU A 160 -0.86 -5.47 -23.02
N LEU A 161 0.37 -4.98 -22.86
CA LEU A 161 0.78 -4.19 -21.71
C LEU A 161 0.08 -2.82 -21.68
N LEU A 162 -0.07 -2.18 -22.84
CA LEU A 162 -0.71 -0.88 -22.95
C LEU A 162 -2.25 -0.96 -22.94
N GLY A 163 -2.83 -2.13 -23.23
CA GLY A 163 -4.28 -2.25 -23.37
C GLY A 163 -4.84 -1.49 -24.58
N GLU A 164 -4.03 -1.29 -25.63
CA GLU A 164 -4.40 -0.55 -26.83
C GLU A 164 -4.17 -1.38 -28.11
N ASP A 165 -5.02 -1.18 -29.12
CA ASP A 165 -4.89 -1.82 -30.45
C ASP A 165 -4.35 -0.83 -31.52
N SER A 166 -3.77 0.29 -31.07
CA SER A 166 -3.23 1.37 -31.90
C SER A 166 -1.77 1.09 -32.33
N GLU A 167 -1.30 1.78 -33.38
CA GLU A 167 0.14 1.78 -33.69
C GLU A 167 0.90 2.60 -32.64
N VAL A 168 1.85 1.94 -31.98
CA VAL A 168 2.67 2.52 -30.91
C VAL A 168 3.97 3.08 -31.49
N SER A 169 4.34 4.31 -31.11
CA SER A 169 5.59 4.93 -31.55
C SER A 169 6.82 4.15 -31.09
N ALA A 170 7.96 4.38 -31.75
CA ALA A 170 9.22 3.73 -31.38
C ALA A 170 9.66 4.09 -29.95
N GLU A 171 9.44 5.34 -29.54
CA GLU A 171 9.78 5.81 -28.18
C GLU A 171 8.93 5.11 -27.12
N VAL A 172 7.59 5.08 -27.30
CA VAL A 172 6.68 4.43 -26.35
C VAL A 172 6.95 2.93 -26.26
N ARG A 173 7.27 2.29 -27.38
CA ARG A 173 7.69 0.88 -27.41
C ARG A 173 8.98 0.66 -26.61
N GLN A 174 9.98 1.51 -26.79
CA GLN A 174 11.23 1.41 -26.04
C GLN A 174 11.01 1.61 -24.54
N GLU A 175 10.15 2.55 -24.17
CA GLU A 175 9.79 2.82 -22.78
C GLU A 175 9.02 1.65 -22.15
N THR A 176 8.02 1.11 -22.85
CA THR A 176 7.23 -0.05 -22.39
C THR A 176 8.10 -1.29 -22.16
N LEU A 177 9.11 -1.49 -23.02
CA LEU A 177 10.01 -2.64 -22.94
C LEU A 177 11.24 -2.41 -22.05
N LYS A 178 11.38 -1.22 -21.45
CA LYS A 178 12.53 -0.81 -20.65
C LYS A 178 12.79 -1.74 -19.47
N TYR A 179 11.73 -2.21 -18.81
CA TYR A 179 11.80 -3.07 -17.63
C TYR A 179 11.51 -4.53 -17.99
N ARG A 180 12.24 -5.03 -18.98
CA ARG A 180 12.26 -6.45 -19.35
C ARG A 180 13.37 -7.18 -18.61
N PHE A 181 12.99 -8.25 -17.91
CA PHE A 181 13.89 -9.14 -17.18
C PHE A 181 13.76 -10.55 -17.74
N ALA A 182 14.87 -11.25 -17.93
CA ALA A 182 14.90 -12.65 -18.31
C ALA A 182 15.95 -13.36 -17.45
N TYR A 183 15.69 -14.61 -17.06
CA TYR A 183 16.63 -15.42 -16.29
C TYR A 183 17.14 -16.59 -17.14
N SER A 184 16.23 -17.40 -17.68
CA SER A 184 16.55 -18.47 -18.64
C SER A 184 15.58 -18.41 -19.81
N ASP A 185 14.69 -19.40 -19.93
CA ASP A 185 13.63 -19.39 -20.93
C ASP A 185 12.46 -18.50 -20.51
N ASP A 186 12.39 -18.07 -19.25
CA ASP A 186 11.38 -17.18 -18.71
C ASP A 186 11.70 -15.69 -18.95
N PHE A 187 10.66 -14.87 -18.96
CA PHE A 187 10.84 -13.42 -18.90
C PHE A 187 9.67 -12.74 -18.19
N THR A 188 9.93 -11.53 -17.73
CA THR A 188 8.90 -10.62 -17.21
C THR A 188 9.10 -9.23 -17.78
N ILE A 189 8.02 -8.59 -18.19
CA ILE A 189 8.01 -7.17 -18.56
C ILE A 189 7.03 -6.47 -17.62
N ILE A 190 7.46 -5.39 -16.99
CA ILE A 190 6.69 -4.67 -15.97
C ILE A 190 6.46 -3.24 -16.45
N THR A 191 5.21 -2.79 -16.38
CA THR A 191 4.81 -1.39 -16.57
C THR A 191 4.14 -0.87 -15.29
N TRP A 192 3.61 0.36 -15.34
CA TRP A 192 2.89 0.93 -14.20
C TRP A 192 1.59 0.17 -13.90
N GLU A 193 0.80 -0.17 -14.92
CA GLU A 193 -0.56 -0.74 -14.75
C GLU A 193 -0.60 -2.25 -15.00
N SER A 194 0.42 -2.79 -15.66
CA SER A 194 0.39 -4.18 -16.12
C SER A 194 1.76 -4.85 -16.16
N ALA A 195 1.74 -6.18 -16.21
CA ALA A 195 2.92 -6.98 -16.50
C ALA A 195 2.59 -8.14 -17.44
N ILE A 196 3.62 -8.59 -18.17
CA ILE A 196 3.64 -9.91 -18.80
C ILE A 196 4.62 -10.77 -18.04
N VAL A 197 4.18 -11.94 -17.62
CA VAL A 197 5.01 -12.95 -16.97
C VAL A 197 4.96 -14.21 -17.82
N TYR A 198 6.11 -14.66 -18.30
CA TYR A 198 6.30 -15.96 -18.92
C TYR A 198 7.16 -16.82 -17.99
N ASP A 199 6.56 -17.84 -17.38
CA ASP A 199 7.27 -18.83 -16.55
C ASP A 199 6.76 -20.26 -16.89
N PRO A 200 7.56 -21.10 -17.58
CA PRO A 200 7.17 -22.46 -17.94
C PRO A 200 6.79 -23.36 -16.75
N SER A 201 7.41 -23.12 -15.59
CA SER A 201 7.18 -23.92 -14.38
C SER A 201 5.77 -23.75 -13.81
N GLY A 202 5.10 -22.63 -14.12
CA GLY A 202 3.80 -22.30 -13.52
C GLY A 202 3.90 -21.66 -12.13
N SER A 203 5.07 -21.16 -11.71
CA SER A 203 5.23 -20.47 -10.42
C SER A 203 4.49 -19.13 -10.39
N SER A 204 3.86 -18.83 -9.24
CA SER A 204 3.21 -17.55 -8.94
C SER A 204 4.16 -16.52 -8.32
N ASP A 205 5.44 -16.85 -8.10
CA ASP A 205 6.35 -16.01 -7.32
C ASP A 205 6.49 -14.59 -7.89
N ILE A 206 6.60 -14.43 -9.22
CA ILE A 206 6.67 -13.10 -9.84
C ILE A 206 5.36 -12.32 -9.65
N PRO A 207 4.18 -12.86 -10.01
CA PRO A 207 2.92 -12.23 -9.66
C PRO A 207 2.77 -11.85 -8.18
N ASP A 208 3.14 -12.74 -7.27
CA ASP A 208 3.05 -12.51 -5.82
C ASP A 208 4.01 -11.39 -5.36
N LEU A 209 5.18 -11.27 -5.98
CA LEU A 209 6.11 -10.15 -5.76
C LEU A 209 5.58 -8.81 -6.26
N LEU A 210 4.94 -8.80 -7.44
CA LEU A 210 4.36 -7.59 -8.02
C LEU A 210 3.18 -7.11 -7.15
N GLU A 211 2.30 -8.02 -6.75
CA GLU A 211 1.22 -7.72 -5.82
C GLU A 211 1.74 -7.20 -4.48
N PHE A 212 2.80 -7.79 -3.94
CA PHE A 212 3.41 -7.30 -2.70
C PHE A 212 3.95 -5.87 -2.85
N ALA A 213 4.60 -5.56 -3.98
CA ALA A 213 5.06 -4.20 -4.25
C ALA A 213 3.88 -3.21 -4.40
N SER A 214 2.77 -3.62 -5.03
CA SER A 214 1.54 -2.80 -5.10
C SER A 214 0.91 -2.59 -3.71
N ALA A 215 0.88 -3.62 -2.86
CA ALA A 215 0.38 -3.51 -1.49
C ALA A 215 1.21 -2.52 -0.64
N GLN A 216 2.54 -2.48 -0.85
CA GLN A 216 3.41 -1.50 -0.20
C GLN A 216 3.18 -0.07 -0.68
N LEU A 217 2.89 0.12 -1.98
CA LEU A 217 2.49 1.44 -2.48
C LEU A 217 1.19 1.90 -1.80
N LEU A 218 0.20 1.00 -1.74
CA LEU A 218 -1.08 1.24 -1.09
C LEU A 218 -0.90 1.62 0.39
N GLU A 219 -0.05 0.89 1.11
CA GLU A 219 0.33 1.19 2.50
C GLU A 219 0.90 2.61 2.64
N LEU A 220 1.86 3.00 1.79
CA LEU A 220 2.43 4.35 1.86
C LEU A 220 1.39 5.45 1.59
N ARG A 221 0.49 5.23 0.64
CA ARG A 221 -0.58 6.18 0.32
C ARG A 221 -1.57 6.34 1.47
N TYR A 222 -1.87 5.23 2.17
CA TYR A 222 -2.66 5.26 3.40
C TYR A 222 -2.00 6.15 4.47
N TYR A 223 -0.72 5.89 4.79
CA TYR A 223 -0.03 6.67 5.81
C TYR A 223 0.17 8.13 5.43
N ASP A 224 0.34 8.45 4.14
CA ASP A 224 0.38 9.84 3.68
C ASP A 224 -0.93 10.57 4.01
N ASN A 225 -2.07 9.92 3.79
CA ASN A 225 -3.39 10.48 4.07
C ASN A 225 -3.72 10.54 5.58
N VAL A 226 -3.34 9.51 6.35
CA VAL A 226 -3.45 9.54 7.82
C VAL A 226 -2.61 10.70 8.37
N LEU A 227 -1.38 10.85 7.87
CA LEU A 227 -0.51 11.95 8.25
C LEU A 227 -1.13 13.31 7.90
N GLU A 228 -1.69 13.47 6.70
CA GLU A 228 -2.37 14.70 6.28
C GLU A 228 -3.55 15.04 7.20
N THR A 229 -4.38 14.04 7.53
CA THR A 229 -5.54 14.22 8.42
C THR A 229 -5.13 14.58 9.84
N GLU A 230 -4.12 13.91 10.41
CA GLU A 230 -3.59 14.22 11.74
C GLU A 230 -2.92 15.59 11.77
N LEU A 231 -2.33 16.04 10.66
CA LEU A 231 -1.78 17.38 10.54
C LEU A 231 -2.84 18.46 10.59
N GLU A 232 -3.91 18.33 9.82
CA GLU A 232 -5.03 19.27 9.86
C GLU A 232 -5.60 19.38 11.28
N ARG A 233 -5.84 18.23 11.93
CA ARG A 233 -6.29 18.17 13.33
C ARG A 233 -5.33 18.88 14.29
N MET A 234 -4.03 18.71 14.09
CA MET A 234 -3.02 19.38 14.89
C MET A 234 -3.05 20.90 14.68
N TYR A 235 -3.10 21.38 13.43
CA TYR A 235 -3.17 22.82 13.13
C TYR A 235 -4.42 23.46 13.73
N ASP A 236 -5.58 22.82 13.59
CA ASP A 236 -6.84 23.27 14.20
C ASP A 236 -6.73 23.32 15.72
N ALA A 237 -6.14 22.28 16.33
CA ALA A 237 -5.95 22.23 17.77
C ALA A 237 -5.00 23.31 18.30
N ILE A 238 -3.94 23.66 17.54
CA ILE A 238 -3.04 24.77 17.88
C ILE A 238 -3.80 26.10 17.83
N GLN A 239 -4.55 26.36 16.75
CA GLN A 239 -5.35 27.59 16.62
C GLN A 239 -6.43 27.71 17.72
N GLU A 240 -7.08 26.61 18.09
CA GLU A 240 -8.04 26.60 19.20
C GLU A 240 -7.37 26.84 20.55
N ALA A 241 -6.18 26.28 20.75
CA ALA A 241 -5.44 26.40 21.99
C ALA A 241 -4.93 27.84 22.21
N ASP A 242 -4.66 28.58 21.14
CA ASP A 242 -4.36 30.02 21.20
C ASP A 242 -5.55 30.88 21.64
N LYS A 243 -6.79 30.39 21.52
CA LYS A 243 -8.00 31.09 21.94
C LYS A 243 -8.40 30.85 23.41
N ARG A 244 -7.69 29.97 24.17
CA ARG A 244 -8.09 29.52 25.52
C ARG A 244 -7.04 29.81 26.61
N ARG A 245 -7.46 29.78 27.88
CA ARG A 245 -6.62 30.07 29.06
C ARG A 245 -5.37 29.18 29.14
N HIS A 246 -4.25 29.81 29.49
CA HIS A 246 -2.86 29.29 29.50
C HIS A 246 -2.64 27.89 30.09
N TYR A 247 -3.33 27.50 31.17
CA TYR A 247 -3.09 26.22 31.86
C TYR A 247 -3.69 24.99 31.15
N LEU A 248 -4.78 25.16 30.40
CA LEU A 248 -5.41 24.06 29.64
C LEU A 248 -4.70 23.80 28.29
N ARG A 249 -3.82 24.73 27.86
CA ARG A 249 -3.04 24.68 26.62
C ARG A 249 -1.98 23.56 26.63
N LEU A 250 -1.33 23.35 27.78
CA LEU A 250 -0.15 22.48 27.93
C LEU A 250 -0.44 20.97 27.85
N ASN A 251 -1.53 20.53 28.48
CA ASN A 251 -1.86 19.10 28.50
C ASN A 251 -2.40 18.60 27.15
N ARG A 252 -3.10 19.47 26.41
CA ARG A 252 -3.60 19.14 25.07
C ARG A 252 -2.44 19.07 24.06
N TYR A 253 -1.51 20.02 24.10
CA TYR A 253 -0.32 20.02 23.25
C TYR A 253 0.52 18.75 23.41
N ARG A 254 0.83 18.36 24.67
CA ARG A 254 1.58 17.12 24.95
C ARG A 254 0.93 15.84 24.44
N ARG A 255 -0.41 15.80 24.42
CA ARG A 255 -1.15 14.63 23.91
C ARG A 255 -1.02 14.53 22.39
N ILE A 256 -1.19 15.65 21.70
CA ILE A 256 -1.08 15.74 20.24
C ILE A 256 0.33 15.36 19.79
N THR A 257 1.37 15.86 20.48
CA THR A 257 2.77 15.49 20.18
C THR A 257 3.03 14.00 20.24
N ARG A 258 2.46 13.30 21.24
CA ARG A 258 2.70 11.87 21.41
C ARG A 258 2.09 11.07 20.27
N GLN A 259 0.85 11.39 19.88
CA GLN A 259 0.16 10.72 18.78
C GLN A 259 0.91 10.92 17.46
N LEU A 260 1.40 12.13 17.21
CA LEU A 260 2.23 12.42 16.04
C LEU A 260 3.55 11.65 16.07
N LEU A 261 4.25 11.60 17.20
CA LEU A 261 5.52 10.87 17.32
C LEU A 261 5.35 9.35 17.17
N GLU A 262 4.22 8.79 17.63
CA GLU A 262 3.86 7.38 17.39
C GLU A 262 3.69 7.11 15.89
N LEU A 263 2.91 7.94 15.18
CA LEU A 263 2.72 7.83 13.74
C LEU A 263 4.05 7.99 12.95
N VAL A 264 4.90 8.93 13.36
CA VAL A 264 6.23 9.12 12.77
C VAL A 264 7.10 7.88 12.93
N ALA A 265 7.04 7.22 14.09
CA ALA A 265 7.79 6.00 14.34
C ALA A 265 7.32 4.85 13.44
N GLU A 266 6.01 4.68 13.26
CA GLU A 266 5.42 3.68 12.37
C GLU A 266 5.85 3.89 10.91
N ILE A 267 5.72 5.12 10.39
CA ILE A 267 6.18 5.50 9.05
C ILE A 267 7.68 5.21 8.88
N THR A 268 8.49 5.54 9.89
CA THR A 268 9.94 5.30 9.85
C THR A 268 10.28 3.81 9.82
N GLU A 269 9.54 2.96 10.55
CA GLU A 269 9.70 1.50 10.47
C GLU A 269 9.42 0.99 9.05
N ILE A 270 8.33 1.45 8.44
CA ILE A 270 7.89 1.01 7.10
C ILE A 270 8.89 1.44 6.03
N THR A 271 9.24 2.72 6.00
CA THR A 271 10.23 3.25 5.06
C THR A 271 11.59 2.55 5.23
N GLY A 272 12.02 2.29 6.47
CA GLY A 272 13.22 1.52 6.76
C GLY A 272 13.13 0.07 6.27
N ARG A 273 11.98 -0.58 6.37
CA ARG A 273 11.73 -1.94 5.86
C ARG A 273 11.84 -1.99 4.34
N ILE A 274 11.20 -1.06 3.63
CA ILE A 274 11.26 -0.95 2.16
C ILE A 274 12.71 -0.76 1.70
N GLN A 275 13.47 0.12 2.37
CA GLN A 275 14.87 0.35 2.05
C GLN A 275 15.79 -0.86 2.31
N ASN A 276 15.46 -1.68 3.31
CA ASN A 276 16.26 -2.86 3.68
C ASN A 276 15.87 -4.13 2.92
N ALA A 277 14.66 -4.23 2.38
CA ALA A 277 14.16 -5.39 1.65
C ALA A 277 15.02 -5.75 0.41
N LEU A 278 15.81 -4.80 -0.11
CA LEU A 278 16.65 -4.99 -1.28
C LEU A 278 18.12 -5.38 -0.97
N ARG A 279 18.54 -5.36 0.30
CA ARG A 279 19.96 -5.52 0.68
C ARG A 279 20.41 -6.97 0.92
N VAL A 280 19.49 -7.90 1.08
CA VAL A 280 19.79 -9.30 1.41
C VAL A 280 19.05 -10.18 0.43
N THR A 281 19.68 -10.65 -0.65
CA THR A 281 19.07 -11.61 -1.57
C THR A 281 20.12 -12.54 -2.17
N GLU A 282 19.98 -13.84 -1.97
CA GLU A 282 20.80 -14.87 -2.63
C GLU A 282 20.31 -15.14 -4.06
N ASP A 283 19.06 -14.79 -4.37
CA ASP A 283 18.50 -14.87 -5.73
C ASP A 283 18.44 -13.51 -6.40
N VAL A 284 19.44 -13.27 -7.26
CA VAL A 284 19.64 -12.01 -7.99
C VAL A 284 18.48 -11.70 -8.94
N PHE A 285 17.74 -12.70 -9.44
CA PHE A 285 16.68 -12.46 -10.41
C PHE A 285 15.43 -11.86 -9.76
N TYR A 286 14.88 -12.54 -8.74
CA TYR A 286 13.70 -12.05 -8.03
C TYR A 286 13.96 -10.71 -7.34
N ALA A 287 15.16 -10.52 -6.80
CA ALA A 287 15.58 -9.24 -6.24
C ALA A 287 15.53 -8.10 -7.26
N ARG A 288 16.01 -8.35 -8.49
CA ARG A 288 15.98 -7.35 -9.58
C ARG A 288 14.56 -7.04 -10.03
N VAL A 289 13.70 -8.04 -10.14
CA VAL A 289 12.29 -7.86 -10.50
C VAL A 289 11.58 -7.04 -9.44
N TYR A 290 11.73 -7.39 -8.16
CA TYR A 290 11.12 -6.66 -7.07
C TYR A 290 11.65 -5.23 -6.95
N ALA A 291 12.97 -5.02 -7.06
CA ALA A 291 13.56 -3.68 -7.09
C ALA A 291 13.02 -2.83 -8.24
N ALA A 292 12.80 -3.44 -9.41
CA ALA A 292 12.19 -2.77 -10.54
C ALA A 292 10.74 -2.43 -10.28
N ALA A 293 9.95 -3.33 -9.70
CA ALA A 293 8.56 -3.06 -9.30
C ALA A 293 8.47 -1.87 -8.35
N LEU A 294 9.26 -1.86 -7.26
CA LEU A 294 9.32 -0.74 -6.31
C LEU A 294 9.67 0.59 -6.98
N LYS A 295 10.59 0.56 -7.95
CA LYS A 295 10.99 1.75 -8.72
C LYS A 295 9.87 2.20 -9.67
N ILE A 296 9.26 1.28 -10.40
CA ILE A 296 8.20 1.58 -11.36
C ILE A 296 7.02 2.19 -10.60
N PHE A 297 6.59 1.55 -9.51
CA PHE A 297 5.50 1.97 -8.63
C PHE A 297 5.84 3.22 -7.77
N ARG A 298 7.06 3.76 -7.92
CA ARG A 298 7.55 4.95 -7.21
C ARG A 298 7.43 4.85 -5.68
N VAL A 299 7.52 3.63 -5.14
CA VAL A 299 7.37 3.36 -3.71
C VAL A 299 8.41 4.15 -2.91
N LYS A 300 9.64 4.26 -3.44
CA LYS A 300 10.71 4.98 -2.76
C LYS A 300 10.45 6.48 -2.73
N GLU A 301 9.99 7.07 -3.83
CA GLU A 301 9.68 8.49 -3.94
C GLU A 301 8.53 8.87 -2.99
N TRP A 302 7.50 8.01 -2.89
CA TRP A 302 6.43 8.18 -1.90
C TRP A 302 6.97 8.13 -0.47
N ALA A 303 7.78 7.14 -0.14
CA ALA A 303 8.38 7.00 1.18
C ALA A 303 9.26 8.21 1.56
N GLU A 304 10.05 8.73 0.61
CA GLU A 304 10.87 9.93 0.80
C GLU A 304 10.01 11.18 1.00
N GLY A 305 8.92 11.34 0.24
CA GLY A 305 7.98 12.46 0.39
C GLY A 305 7.32 12.48 1.77
N ILE A 306 6.89 11.32 2.27
CA ILE A 306 6.31 11.20 3.63
C ILE A 306 7.36 11.54 4.69
N ALA A 307 8.60 11.03 4.55
CA ALA A 307 9.69 11.34 5.48
C ALA A 307 10.04 12.84 5.49
N GLU A 308 10.00 13.51 4.34
CA GLU A 308 10.20 14.95 4.26
C GLU A 308 9.07 15.70 4.98
N LYS A 309 7.79 15.34 4.75
CA LYS A 309 6.63 15.90 5.47
C LYS A 309 6.82 15.75 6.98
N VAL A 310 7.12 14.55 7.46
CA VAL A 310 7.46 14.25 8.86
C VAL A 310 8.52 15.21 9.39
N SER A 311 9.62 15.42 8.66
CA SER A 311 10.70 16.30 9.10
C SER A 311 10.28 17.78 9.20
N VAL A 312 9.41 18.26 8.30
CA VAL A 312 8.86 19.63 8.35
C VAL A 312 8.02 19.81 9.61
N ILE A 313 7.27 18.77 9.97
CA ILE A 313 6.40 18.77 11.15
C ILE A 313 7.23 18.81 12.43
N GLU A 314 8.23 17.94 12.56
CA GLU A 314 9.14 17.94 13.71
C GLU A 314 9.81 19.30 13.92
N ARG A 315 10.24 19.95 12.83
CA ARG A 315 10.82 21.31 12.87
C ARG A 315 9.80 22.36 13.32
N SER A 316 8.58 22.32 12.77
CA SER A 316 7.51 23.25 13.10
C SER A 316 7.08 23.12 14.57
N TYR A 317 7.05 21.87 15.06
CA TYR A 317 6.82 21.55 16.46
C TYR A 317 7.93 22.08 17.37
N ALA A 318 9.20 21.88 17.01
CA ALA A 318 10.33 22.38 17.81
C ALA A 318 10.25 23.90 18.00
N MET A 319 9.91 24.65 16.95
CA MET A 319 9.71 26.11 17.01
C MET A 319 8.56 26.52 17.94
N LEU A 320 7.40 25.85 17.83
CA LEU A 320 6.24 26.11 18.68
C LEU A 320 6.50 25.73 20.15
N SER A 321 7.23 24.65 20.39
CA SER A 321 7.62 24.22 21.74
C SER A 321 8.60 25.22 22.39
N ASP A 322 9.57 25.73 21.64
CA ASP A 322 10.51 26.75 22.13
C ASP A 322 9.79 28.06 22.53
N GLU A 323 8.76 28.46 21.78
CA GLU A 323 7.90 29.59 22.14
C GLU A 323 7.21 29.34 23.50
N ILE A 324 6.67 28.14 23.73
CA ILE A 324 6.01 27.76 25.00
C ILE A 324 7.01 27.70 26.16
N VAL A 325 8.24 27.23 25.94
CA VAL A 325 9.30 27.20 26.95
C VAL A 325 9.78 28.61 27.29
N THR A 326 9.93 29.48 26.30
CA THR A 326 10.30 30.89 26.49
C THR A 326 9.21 31.63 27.28
N GLN A 327 7.94 31.39 26.97
CA GLN A 327 6.81 31.90 27.74
C GLN A 327 6.80 31.40 29.20
N ARG A 328 7.24 30.17 29.48
CA ARG A 328 7.39 29.68 30.86
C ARG A 328 8.40 30.50 31.65
N PHE A 329 9.55 30.84 31.06
CA PHE A 329 10.53 31.70 31.71
C PHE A 329 9.93 33.07 32.01
N LEU A 330 9.17 33.63 31.07
CA LEU A 330 8.55 34.95 31.20
C LEU A 330 7.44 34.98 32.29
N VAL A 331 6.62 33.93 32.40
CA VAL A 331 5.61 33.80 33.46
C VAL A 331 6.26 33.61 34.83
N LEU A 332 7.32 32.81 34.91
CA LEU A 332 8.03 32.55 36.16
C LEU A 332 8.78 33.80 36.62
N GLU A 333 9.38 34.54 35.68
CA GLU A 333 9.97 35.85 35.91
C GLU A 333 8.93 36.86 36.38
N THR A 334 7.79 36.95 35.70
CA THR A 334 6.69 37.84 36.10
C THR A 334 6.16 37.48 37.49
N ALA A 335 6.02 36.18 37.80
CA ALA A 335 5.57 35.72 39.11
C ALA A 335 6.58 36.10 40.22
N ILE A 336 7.88 35.93 39.98
CA ILE A 336 8.94 36.38 40.91
C ILE A 336 8.85 37.89 41.11
N VAL A 337 8.72 38.67 40.03
CA VAL A 337 8.57 40.14 40.10
C VAL A 337 7.34 40.54 40.91
N LEU A 338 6.20 39.88 40.69
CA LEU A 338 4.96 40.13 41.44
C LEU A 338 5.11 39.78 42.93
N LEU A 339 5.79 38.69 43.24
CA LEU A 339 6.07 38.25 44.61
C LEU A 339 6.94 39.28 45.33
N PHE A 340 7.97 39.81 44.66
CA PHE A 340 8.78 40.92 45.19
C PHE A 340 7.96 42.19 45.43
N ILE A 341 7.08 42.57 44.50
CA ILE A 341 6.22 43.75 44.66
C ILE A 341 5.29 43.58 45.88
N ILE A 342 4.68 42.40 46.03
CA ILE A 342 3.82 42.10 47.18
C ILE A 342 4.61 42.17 48.49
N GLU A 343 5.81 41.60 48.52
CA GLU A 343 6.69 41.62 49.70
C GLU A 343 7.08 43.06 50.10
N ILE A 344 7.39 43.92 49.13
CA ILE A 344 7.68 45.34 49.36
C ILE A 344 6.46 46.08 49.94
N ILE A 345 5.26 45.86 49.37
CA ILE A 345 4.03 46.51 49.85
C ILE A 345 3.71 46.08 51.28
N ILE A 346 3.83 44.78 51.58
CA ILE A 346 3.62 44.25 52.93
C ILE A 346 4.66 44.83 53.90
N GLY A 347 5.93 44.90 53.50
CA GLY A 347 7.00 45.51 54.29
C GLY A 347 6.74 46.98 54.61
N LEU A 348 6.21 47.75 53.66
CA LEU A 348 5.82 49.16 53.84
C LEU A 348 4.56 49.36 54.71
N LEU A 349 3.66 48.37 54.74
CA LEU A 349 2.43 48.42 55.55
C LEU A 349 2.65 47.99 57.00
N ILE A 350 3.70 47.20 57.25
CA ILE A 350 4.06 46.71 58.58
C ILE A 350 5.03 47.67 59.30
N TRP A 351 5.60 48.63 58.58
CA TRP A 351 6.41 49.75 59.10
C TRP A 351 5.53 50.98 59.34
#